data_AF-A0A968TLW2-F1
#
_entry.id   AF-A0A968TLW2-F1
#
_cell.length_a   1.000
_cell.length_b   1.000
_cell.length_c   1.000
_cell.angle_alpha   90.00
_cell.angle_beta   90.00
_cell.angle_gamma   90.00
#
_symmetry.space_group_name_H-M   'P 1'
#
loop_
_entity.id
_entity.type
_entity.pdbx_description
1 polymer ?
#
loop_
_entity_poly.entity_id
_entity_poly.type
_entity_poly.pdbx_seq_one_letter_code
_entity_poly.pdbx_strand_id
1 'polypeptide(L)'
;MALRVKVTRSDFESATSDGWVDGLVQGRKGFWAYVELGTEQEYIPSPNDDPRTEYKLFRGCDVFLAESQEQLSALNDNSNAELINVTVILYC
;
A
#
# COMPACT_ATOMS: atom_id res chain seq x y z
N MET A 1 -8.17 7.77 7.54
CA MET A 1 -8.44 7.26 6.17
C MET A 1 -7.61 6.00 5.97
N ALA A 2 -8.16 4.96 5.35
CA ALA A 2 -7.43 3.72 5.08
C ALA A 2 -7.28 3.54 3.56
N LEU A 3 -6.06 3.30 3.10
CA LEU A 3 -5.74 3.08 1.70
C LEU A 3 -5.62 1.58 1.45
N ARG A 4 -6.31 1.07 0.42
CA ARG A 4 -6.23 -0.34 0.03
C ARG A 4 -5.27 -0.48 -1.14
N VAL A 5 -4.24 -1.30 -0.98
CA VAL A 5 -3.20 -1.52 -1.99
C VAL A 5 -3.15 -2.99 -2.34
N LYS A 6 -3.35 -3.29 -3.63
CA LYS A 6 -3.19 -4.62 -4.18
C LYS A 6 -1.71 -4.86 -4.43
N VAL A 7 -1.14 -5.83 -3.75
CA VAL A 7 0.26 -6.24 -3.90
C VAL A 7 0.33 -7.63 -4.52
N THR A 8 1.52 -8.04 -4.97
CA THR A 8 1.73 -9.43 -5.34
C THR A 8 1.85 -10.31 -4.10
N ARG A 9 1.69 -11.62 -4.26
CA ARG A 9 1.84 -12.57 -3.15
C ARG A 9 3.23 -12.52 -2.52
N SER A 10 4.27 -12.39 -3.35
CA SER A 10 5.66 -12.30 -2.88
C SER A 10 5.91 -11.04 -2.04
N ASP A 11 5.39 -9.89 -2.47
CA ASP A 11 5.49 -8.63 -1.72
C ASP A 11 4.67 -8.69 -0.44
N PHE A 12 3.49 -9.31 -0.47
CA PHE A 12 2.65 -9.50 0.71
C PHE A 12 3.32 -10.38 1.77
N GLU A 13 3.99 -11.45 1.36
CA GLU A 13 4.73 -12.33 2.27
C GLU A 13 5.98 -11.63 2.83
N SER A 14 6.63 -10.78 2.04
CA SER A 14 7.79 -9.97 2.45
C SER A 14 7.41 -8.73 3.27
N ALA A 15 6.15 -8.31 3.22
CA ALA A 15 5.62 -7.15 3.94
C ALA A 15 5.75 -7.34 5.46
N THR A 16 6.59 -6.52 6.06
CA THR A 16 6.90 -6.49 7.50
C THR A 16 6.94 -5.04 7.99
N SER A 17 6.93 -4.85 9.31
CA SER A 17 7.02 -3.50 9.90
C SER A 17 8.35 -2.83 9.52
N ASP A 18 8.33 -1.52 9.27
CA ASP A 18 9.47 -0.74 8.75
C ASP A 18 9.99 -1.21 7.37
N GLY A 19 9.24 -2.07 6.69
CA GLY A 19 9.51 -2.52 5.33
C GLY A 19 8.94 -1.56 4.29
N TRP A 20 9.01 -1.98 3.03
CA TRP A 20 8.35 -1.26 1.94
C TRP A 20 7.74 -2.25 0.96
N VAL A 21 6.68 -1.82 0.29
CA VAL A 21 6.00 -2.59 -0.77
C VAL A 21 5.52 -1.66 -1.86
N ASP A 22 5.54 -2.13 -3.09
CA ASP A 22 4.87 -1.47 -4.20
C ASP A 22 3.63 -2.25 -4.66
N GLY A 23 2.62 -1.52 -5.11
CA GLY A 23 1.39 -2.13 -5.55
C GLY A 23 0.42 -1.16 -6.21
N LEU A 24 -0.75 -1.67 -6.57
CA LEU A 24 -1.79 -0.90 -7.24
C LEU A 24 -2.84 -0.43 -6.24
N VAL A 25 -3.15 0.86 -6.25
CA VAL A 25 -4.15 1.43 -5.35
C VAL A 25 -5.56 1.07 -5.81
N GLN A 26 -6.35 0.50 -4.91
CA GLN A 26 -7.76 0.24 -5.16
C GLN A 26 -8.55 1.56 -5.15
N GLY A 27 -9.36 1.78 -6.19
CA GLY A 27 -10.22 2.97 -6.30
C GLY A 27 -9.68 4.10 -7.17
N ARG A 28 -8.38 4.10 -7.51
CA ARG A 28 -7.80 4.96 -8.56
C ARG A 28 -7.31 4.09 -9.71
N LYS A 29 -7.92 4.21 -10.90
CA LYS A 29 -7.53 3.43 -12.09
C LYS A 29 -6.07 3.72 -12.45
N GLY A 30 -5.19 2.73 -12.27
CA GLY A 30 -3.83 2.74 -12.82
C GLY A 30 -2.75 3.41 -11.98
N PHE A 31 -3.03 3.85 -10.76
CA PHE A 31 -2.00 4.45 -9.91
C PHE A 31 -1.20 3.37 -9.18
N TRP A 32 0.11 3.48 -9.29
CA TRP A 32 1.06 2.73 -8.49
C TRP A 32 1.28 3.48 -7.17
N ALA A 33 1.31 2.73 -6.08
CA ALA A 33 1.71 3.20 -4.77
C ALA A 33 2.98 2.49 -4.36
N TYR A 34 4.00 3.27 -4.03
CA TYR A 34 5.07 2.82 -3.16
C TYR A 34 4.67 3.14 -1.73
N VAL A 35 4.66 2.13 -0.87
CA VAL A 35 4.25 2.24 0.52
C VAL A 35 5.43 1.87 1.40
N GLU A 36 5.89 2.81 2.20
CA GLU A 36 6.73 2.52 3.36
C GLU A 36 5.83 2.07 4.50
N LEU A 37 5.98 0.80 4.88
CA LEU A 37 5.19 0.16 5.91
C LEU A 37 5.67 0.62 7.27
N GLY A 38 4.75 1.20 8.04
CA GLY A 38 5.00 1.52 9.44
C GLY A 38 4.82 0.29 10.33
N THR A 39 4.02 0.42 11.37
CA THR A 39 3.77 -0.67 12.33
C THR A 39 2.66 -1.58 11.85
N GLU A 40 2.93 -2.89 11.76
CA GLU A 40 1.92 -3.92 11.52
C GLU A 40 0.90 -3.96 12.66
N GLN A 41 -0.37 -4.10 12.30
CA GLN A 41 -1.47 -4.27 13.24
C GLN A 41 -2.40 -5.38 12.78
N GLU A 42 -3.11 -5.94 13.76
CA GLU A 42 -4.14 -6.94 13.49
C GLU A 42 -5.23 -6.35 12.58
N TYR A 43 -5.43 -6.97 11.42
CA TYR A 43 -6.52 -6.61 10.53
C TYR A 43 -7.83 -7.20 11.07
N ILE A 44 -8.83 -6.34 11.29
CA ILE A 44 -10.17 -6.77 11.67
C ILE A 44 -10.96 -6.98 10.37
N PRO A 45 -11.26 -8.25 9.99
CA PRO A 45 -12.00 -8.52 8.77
C PRO A 45 -13.39 -7.91 8.85
N SER A 46 -13.76 -7.19 7.79
CA SER A 46 -15.11 -6.65 7.63
C SER A 46 -15.99 -7.66 6.90
N PRO A 47 -17.33 -7.61 7.10
CA PRO A 47 -18.27 -8.51 6.43
C PRO A 47 -18.33 -8.34 4.90
N ASN A 48 -17.63 -7.34 4.36
CA ASN A 48 -17.55 -7.04 2.93
C ASN A 48 -16.17 -7.38 2.33
N ASP A 49 -15.29 -8.01 3.12
CA ASP A 49 -14.00 -8.49 2.64
C ASP A 49 -14.15 -9.87 1.98
N ASP A 50 -13.33 -10.12 0.98
CA ASP A 50 -13.36 -11.36 0.22
C ASP A 50 -12.78 -12.49 1.09
N PRO A 51 -13.52 -13.58 1.35
CA PRO A 51 -13.05 -14.66 2.20
C PRO A 51 -11.89 -15.48 1.59
N ARG A 52 -11.48 -15.15 0.36
CA ARG A 52 -10.39 -15.79 -0.39
C ARG A 52 -9.13 -14.92 -0.49
N THR A 53 -9.16 -13.71 0.07
CA THR A 53 -8.04 -12.77 0.02
C THR A 53 -7.43 -12.64 1.42
N GLU A 54 -6.10 -12.54 1.44
CA GLU A 54 -5.35 -12.28 2.66
C GLU A 54 -5.17 -10.77 2.83
N TYR A 55 -5.37 -10.28 4.05
CA TYR A 55 -5.29 -8.86 4.37
C TYR A 55 -4.28 -8.63 5.48
N LYS A 56 -3.45 -7.59 5.32
CA LYS A 56 -2.55 -7.08 6.37
C LYS A 56 -2.79 -5.60 6.56
N LEU A 57 -2.78 -5.14 7.82
CA LEU A 57 -2.95 -3.73 8.15
C LEU A 57 -1.65 -3.15 8.69
N PHE A 58 -1.28 -2.00 8.17
CA PHE A 58 -0.16 -1.22 8.66
C PHE A 58 -0.63 0.19 8.98
N ARG A 59 -0.15 0.75 10.10
CA ARG A 59 -0.40 2.14 10.50
C ARG A 59 0.88 2.95 10.51
N GLY A 60 0.72 4.25 10.28
CA GLY A 60 1.86 5.17 10.19
C GLY A 60 2.68 4.91 8.94
N CYS A 61 2.01 4.55 7.84
CA CYS A 61 2.67 4.30 6.57
C CYS A 61 2.78 5.59 5.78
N ASP A 62 3.85 5.71 5.02
CA ASP A 62 4.06 6.80 4.08
C ASP A 62 3.85 6.26 2.66
N VAL A 63 2.93 6.86 1.92
CA VAL A 63 2.52 6.37 0.59
C VAL A 63 2.86 7.40 -0.46
N PHE A 64 3.60 6.96 -1.45
CA PHE A 64 4.00 7.74 -2.61
C PHE A 64 3.24 7.21 -3.82
N LEU A 65 2.33 8.04 -4.35
CA LEU A 65 1.52 7.68 -5.51
C LEU A 65 2.23 8.09 -6.79
N ALA A 66 2.14 7.30 -7.85
CA ALA A 66 2.59 7.69 -9.19
C ALA A 66 1.60 7.21 -10.26
N GLU A 67 1.45 7.99 -11.32
CA GLU A 67 0.63 7.62 -12.49
C GLU A 67 1.26 6.51 -13.34
N SER A 68 2.58 6.33 -13.24
CA SER A 68 3.35 5.30 -13.97
C SER A 68 4.53 4.81 -13.13
N GLN A 69 4.94 3.55 -13.31
CA GLN A 69 6.14 2.99 -12.66
C GLN A 69 7.42 3.77 -12.98
N GLU A 70 7.51 4.34 -14.19
CA GLU A 70 8.63 5.21 -14.60
C GLU A 70 8.68 6.53 -13.82
N GLN A 71 7.52 7.07 -13.44
CA GLN A 71 7.42 8.25 -12.57
C GLN A 71 7.76 7.89 -11.12
N LEU A 72 7.40 6.68 -10.69
CA LEU A 72 7.75 6.14 -9.37
C LEU A 72 9.27 6.06 -9.18
N SER A 73 10.00 5.56 -10.19
CA SER A 73 11.47 5.50 -10.16
C SER A 73 12.15 6.88 -10.22
N ALA A 74 11.44 7.91 -10.68
CA ALA A 74 11.91 9.29 -10.75
C ALA A 74 11.53 10.14 -9.50
N LEU A 75 10.83 9.55 -8.51
CA LEU A 75 10.27 10.22 -7.33
C LEU A 75 11.28 10.90 -6.38
N ASN A 76 12.59 10.79 -6.62
CA ASN A 76 13.58 11.56 -5.86
C ASN A 76 13.41 13.08 -5.98
N ASP A 77 12.65 13.57 -6.97
CA ASP A 77 12.44 15.01 -7.17
C ASP A 77 10.95 15.33 -7.51
N ASN A 78 10.16 15.50 -6.44
CA ASN A 78 9.34 16.71 -6.26
C ASN A 78 7.98 16.91 -6.96
N SER A 79 7.22 15.89 -7.40
CA SER A 79 5.92 16.17 -8.08
C SER A 79 4.83 15.09 -8.02
N ASN A 80 4.67 14.32 -6.94
CA ASN A 80 3.50 13.44 -6.80
C ASN A 80 2.85 13.47 -5.41
N ALA A 81 1.59 13.03 -5.35
CA ALA A 81 0.79 13.01 -4.13
C ALA A 81 1.39 12.05 -3.08
N GLU A 82 2.11 12.60 -2.12
CA GLU A 82 2.53 11.91 -0.90
C GLU A 82 1.39 11.91 0.13
N LEU A 83 1.21 10.77 0.80
CA LEU A 83 0.28 10.60 1.91
C LEU A 83 1.06 10.07 3.09
N ILE A 84 1.38 10.96 4.02
CA ILE A 84 2.13 10.61 5.22
C ILE A 84 1.22 10.14 6.35
N ASN A 85 1.73 9.25 7.21
CA ASN A 85 1.05 8.74 8.40
C ASN A 85 -0.37 8.20 8.12
N VAL A 86 -0.52 7.47 7.01
CA VAL A 86 -1.79 6.84 6.63
C VAL A 86 -1.87 5.40 7.09
N THR A 87 -3.10 4.88 7.17
CA THR A 87 -3.33 3.46 7.40
C THR A 87 -3.39 2.76 6.05
N VAL A 88 -2.57 1.73 5.84
CA VAL A 88 -2.55 0.95 4.60
C VAL A 88 -3.05 -0.46 4.89
N ILE A 89 -3.93 -0.94 4.02
CA ILE A 89 -4.43 -2.30 4.01
C ILE A 89 -3.87 -2.95 2.75
N LEU A 90 -2.92 -3.86 2.94
CA LEU A 90 -2.40 -4.69 1.87
C LEU A 90 -3.36 -5.85 1.64
N TYR A 91 -3.58 -6.19 0.37
CA TYR A 91 -4.34 -7.37 -0.01
C TYR A 91 -3.77 -8.03 -1.26
N CYS A 92 -3.85 -9.36 -1.32
CA CYS A 92 -3.39 -10.18 -2.46
C CYS A 92 -4.50 -11.09 -2.99
#